data_AF-A0A1U7PRK2-F1
#
_entry.id   AF-A0A1U7PRK2-F1
#
_cell.length_a   1.000
_cell.length_b   1.000
_cell.length_c   1.000
_cell.angle_alpha   90.00
_cell.angle_beta   90.00
_cell.angle_gamma   90.00
#
_symmetry.space_group_name_H-M   'P 1'
#
loop_
_entity.id
_entity.type
_entity.pdbx_description
1 polymer ?
#
loop_
_entity_poly.entity_id
_entity_poly.type
_entity_poly.pdbx_seq_one_letter_code
_entity_poly.pdbx_strand_id
1 'polypeptide(L)'
;MKLSAKSEEFIANLRMYLMTSGKSEREIDEVAEELKDHLQELERRGESIERITGGSPELYMKSLGEAMTDDRAGWFKYLPAFILSFTAFSAMGPAIRGGFELNLIQLIGFPVVVLITLFLYWVMFRRMASGSWSKKKLFGMAVGLSMLTIVMFIAVLLVGSLLMEPFYTASAPGNRFVILLSALAFLASAIMLRSWILILIPAALFLPEWLIRTAPWTEDTKLVASAIVPFLAVFIVIGGIMAVERRRDIKRRAA
;
A
#
# COMPACT_ATOMS: atom_id res chain seq x y z
N MET A 1 -27.72 -11.02 -10.64
CA MET A 1 -28.18 -10.80 -9.25
C MET A 1 -26.97 -10.42 -8.41
N LYS A 2 -27.13 -9.63 -7.34
CA LYS A 2 -26.00 -9.29 -6.46
C LYS A 2 -25.78 -10.43 -5.46
N LEU A 3 -24.53 -10.85 -5.27
CA LEU A 3 -24.15 -11.82 -4.24
C LEU A 3 -24.48 -11.30 -2.84
N SER A 4 -24.72 -12.21 -1.90
CA SER A 4 -24.78 -11.89 -0.49
C SER A 4 -23.43 -11.34 0.02
N ALA A 5 -23.47 -10.54 1.09
CA ALA A 5 -22.26 -10.01 1.70
C ALA A 5 -21.29 -11.12 2.16
N LYS A 6 -21.83 -12.28 2.55
CA LYS A 6 -21.06 -13.45 2.98
C LYS A 6 -20.29 -14.09 1.80
N SER A 7 -20.92 -14.18 0.63
CA SER A 7 -20.29 -14.69 -0.60
C SER A 7 -19.26 -13.71 -1.15
N GLU A 8 -19.53 -12.40 -1.12
CA GLU A 8 -18.54 -11.37 -1.49
C GLU A 8 -17.31 -11.42 -0.57
N GLU A 9 -17.51 -11.56 0.75
CA GLU A 9 -16.44 -11.68 1.74
C GLU A 9 -15.63 -12.98 1.54
N PHE A 10 -16.29 -14.09 1.25
CA PHE A 10 -15.59 -15.35 0.97
C PHE A 10 -14.69 -15.25 -0.27
N ILE A 11 -15.17 -14.68 -1.37
CA ILE A 11 -14.36 -14.48 -2.58
C ILE A 11 -13.16 -13.58 -2.26
N ALA A 12 -13.35 -12.51 -1.48
CA ALA A 12 -12.26 -11.63 -1.07
C ALA A 12 -11.20 -12.36 -0.22
N ASN A 13 -11.63 -13.19 0.72
CA ASN A 13 -10.74 -14.01 1.54
C ASN A 13 -9.99 -15.06 0.72
N LEU A 14 -10.67 -15.72 -0.23
CA LEU A 14 -10.05 -16.66 -1.17
C LEU A 14 -8.95 -15.99 -1.99
N ARG A 15 -9.26 -14.84 -2.63
CA ARG A 15 -8.26 -14.09 -3.40
C ARG A 15 -7.04 -13.79 -2.54
N MET A 16 -7.25 -13.28 -1.33
CA MET A 16 -6.15 -12.96 -0.43
C MET A 16 -5.35 -14.19 0.02
N TYR A 17 -6.01 -15.32 0.28
CA TYR A 17 -5.36 -16.56 0.67
C TYR A 17 -4.43 -17.06 -0.44
N LEU A 18 -4.94 -17.12 -1.68
CA LEU A 18 -4.18 -17.58 -2.83
C LEU A 18 -3.03 -16.61 -3.16
N MET A 19 -3.30 -15.30 -3.04
CA MET A 19 -2.31 -14.23 -3.20
C MET A 19 -1.14 -14.39 -2.23
N THR A 20 -1.44 -14.53 -0.93
CA THR A 20 -0.42 -14.71 0.11
C THR A 20 0.27 -16.08 0.07
N SER A 21 -0.35 -17.06 -0.59
CA SER A 21 0.26 -18.36 -0.90
C SER A 21 1.14 -18.33 -2.16
N GLY A 22 1.17 -17.20 -2.87
CA GLY A 22 2.01 -16.99 -4.05
C GLY A 22 1.50 -17.69 -5.30
N LYS A 23 0.18 -17.81 -5.44
CA LYS A 23 -0.46 -18.36 -6.65
C LYS A 23 -0.53 -17.30 -7.76
N SER A 24 -0.67 -17.77 -9.00
CA SER A 24 -0.74 -16.92 -10.18
C SER A 24 -1.91 -15.95 -10.12
N GLU A 25 -1.65 -14.66 -10.31
CA GLU A 25 -2.66 -13.59 -10.29
C GLU A 25 -3.78 -13.83 -11.33
N ARG A 26 -3.41 -14.28 -12.53
CA ARG A 26 -4.37 -14.64 -13.59
C ARG A 26 -5.28 -15.79 -13.17
N GLU A 27 -4.70 -16.85 -12.62
CA GLU A 27 -5.45 -18.04 -12.19
C GLU A 27 -6.34 -17.72 -10.99
N ILE A 28 -5.89 -16.85 -10.07
CA ILE A 28 -6.71 -16.34 -8.97
C ILE A 28 -7.96 -15.63 -9.49
N ASP A 29 -7.81 -14.77 -10.51
CA ASP A 29 -8.94 -14.04 -11.08
C ASP A 29 -9.92 -14.97 -11.79
N GLU A 30 -9.44 -15.93 -12.58
CA GLU A 30 -10.25 -16.95 -13.25
C GLU A 30 -11.05 -17.77 -12.24
N VAL A 31 -10.38 -18.33 -11.22
CA VAL A 31 -11.03 -19.13 -10.17
C VAL A 31 -12.02 -18.31 -9.35
N ALA A 32 -11.69 -17.05 -9.05
CA ALA A 32 -12.58 -16.17 -8.30
C ALA A 32 -13.82 -15.76 -9.11
N GLU A 33 -13.70 -15.63 -10.43
CA GLU A 33 -14.82 -15.34 -11.33
C GLU A 33 -15.73 -16.56 -11.52
N GLU A 34 -15.16 -17.75 -11.76
CA GLU A 34 -15.93 -18.99 -11.83
C GLU A 34 -16.71 -19.25 -10.53
N LEU A 35 -16.03 -19.11 -9.39
CA LEU A 35 -16.66 -19.27 -8.08
C LEU A 35 -17.77 -18.25 -7.85
N LYS A 36 -17.61 -17.02 -8.34
CA LYS A 36 -18.64 -15.97 -8.24
C LYS A 36 -19.91 -16.38 -8.99
N ASP A 37 -19.79 -17.02 -10.14
CA ASP A 37 -20.93 -17.49 -10.92
C ASP A 37 -21.62 -18.68 -10.25
N HIS A 38 -20.84 -19.64 -9.73
CA HIS A 38 -21.38 -20.76 -8.94
C HIS A 38 -22.13 -20.30 -7.67
N LEU A 39 -21.59 -19.30 -6.97
CA LEU A 39 -22.25 -18.73 -5.78
C LEU A 39 -23.55 -18.00 -6.14
N GLN A 40 -23.58 -17.28 -7.28
CA GLN A 40 -24.81 -16.65 -7.74
C GLN A 40 -25.90 -17.68 -8.05
N GLU A 41 -25.54 -18.81 -8.65
CA GLU A 41 -26.49 -19.87 -8.95
C GLU A 41 -27.02 -20.56 -7.68
N LEU A 42 -26.14 -20.85 -6.71
CA LEU A 42 -26.56 -21.42 -5.43
C LEU A 42 -27.49 -20.49 -4.64
N GLU A 43 -27.14 -19.20 -4.56
CA GLU A 43 -27.98 -18.23 -3.86
C GLU A 43 -29.34 -18.07 -4.56
N ARG A 44 -29.40 -18.16 -5.89
CA ARG A 44 -30.67 -18.18 -6.64
C ARG A 44 -31.55 -19.38 -6.30
N ARG A 45 -30.94 -20.51 -5.93
CA ARG A 45 -31.62 -21.73 -5.48
C ARG A 45 -31.95 -21.70 -3.98
N GLY A 46 -31.61 -20.63 -3.26
CA GLY A 46 -31.77 -20.52 -1.82
C GLY A 46 -30.78 -21.38 -1.03
N GLU A 47 -29.70 -21.84 -1.67
CA GLU A 47 -28.70 -22.69 -1.07
C GLU A 47 -27.55 -21.87 -0.48
N SER A 48 -26.91 -22.43 0.55
CA SER A 48 -25.88 -21.72 1.31
C SER A 48 -24.47 -22.09 0.86
N ILE A 49 -23.52 -21.18 1.11
CA ILE A 49 -22.10 -21.29 0.75
C ILE A 49 -21.40 -22.51 1.36
N GLU A 50 -21.93 -23.04 2.45
CA GLU A 50 -21.48 -24.28 3.09
C GLU A 50 -21.54 -25.47 2.14
N ARG A 51 -22.41 -25.43 1.12
CA ARG A 51 -22.48 -26.49 0.10
C ARG A 51 -21.24 -26.54 -0.79
N ILE A 52 -20.63 -25.39 -1.10
CA ILE A 52 -19.36 -25.34 -1.84
C ILE A 52 -18.21 -25.67 -0.91
N THR A 53 -18.20 -25.06 0.27
CA THR A 53 -17.05 -25.13 1.18
C THR A 53 -17.01 -26.40 2.03
N GLY A 54 -18.03 -27.26 1.95
CA GLY A 54 -18.13 -28.46 2.78
C GLY A 54 -18.19 -28.16 4.28
N GLY A 55 -18.66 -26.97 4.65
CA GLY A 55 -18.66 -26.47 6.03
C GLY A 55 -17.31 -25.93 6.52
N SER A 56 -16.23 -25.98 5.73
CA SER A 56 -14.92 -25.41 6.09
C SER A 56 -14.31 -24.59 4.95
N PRO A 57 -14.54 -23.26 4.95
CA PRO A 57 -13.92 -22.33 4.01
C PRO A 57 -12.39 -22.46 3.94
N GLU A 58 -11.74 -22.68 5.09
CA GLU A 58 -10.28 -22.81 5.16
C GLU A 58 -9.77 -24.06 4.43
N LEU A 59 -10.41 -25.21 4.63
CA LEU A 59 -10.04 -26.44 3.93
C LEU A 59 -10.27 -26.32 2.43
N TYR A 60 -11.36 -25.68 2.01
CA TYR A 60 -11.63 -25.39 0.61
C TYR A 60 -10.55 -24.49 -0.02
N MET A 61 -10.19 -23.38 0.64
CA MET A 61 -9.14 -22.48 0.13
C MET A 61 -7.79 -23.18 0.03
N LYS A 62 -7.47 -24.05 0.99
CA LYS A 62 -6.24 -24.84 0.99
C LYS A 62 -6.20 -25.85 -0.16
N SER A 63 -7.25 -26.66 -0.34
CA SER A 63 -7.29 -27.68 -1.40
C SER A 63 -7.26 -27.04 -2.79
N LEU A 64 -7.99 -25.94 -2.97
CA LEU A 64 -7.97 -25.17 -4.21
C LEU A 64 -6.57 -24.59 -4.47
N GLY A 65 -5.94 -24.01 -3.45
CA GLY A 65 -4.57 -23.52 -3.54
C GLY A 65 -3.59 -24.63 -3.93
N GLU A 66 -3.68 -25.82 -3.37
CA GLU A 66 -2.78 -26.95 -3.72
C GLU A 66 -2.90 -27.39 -5.18
N ALA A 67 -4.06 -27.20 -5.81
CA ALA A 67 -4.28 -27.52 -7.23
C ALA A 67 -3.76 -26.44 -8.20
N MET A 68 -3.51 -25.22 -7.72
CA MET A 68 -3.12 -24.07 -8.55
C MET A 68 -1.62 -23.92 -8.72
N THR A 69 -1.22 -23.26 -9.82
CA THR A 69 0.17 -23.01 -10.16
C THR A 69 0.83 -22.03 -9.19
N ASP A 70 2.02 -22.37 -8.69
CA ASP A 70 2.86 -21.46 -7.90
C ASP A 70 3.50 -20.42 -8.83
N ASP A 71 3.29 -19.13 -8.54
CA ASP A 71 3.87 -17.97 -9.23
C ASP A 71 4.40 -16.95 -8.21
N ARG A 72 5.23 -17.43 -7.29
CA ARG A 72 5.93 -16.56 -6.32
C ARG A 72 6.83 -15.55 -7.04
N ALA A 73 7.33 -15.92 -8.21
CA ALA A 73 8.12 -15.05 -9.09
C ALA A 73 7.34 -13.79 -9.51
N GLY A 74 6.05 -13.95 -9.82
CA GLY A 74 5.15 -12.87 -10.21
C GLY A 74 5.02 -11.75 -9.18
N TRP A 75 5.22 -12.03 -7.88
CA TRP A 75 5.17 -11.00 -6.83
C TRP A 75 6.42 -10.11 -6.79
N PHE A 76 7.57 -10.65 -7.18
CA PHE A 76 8.81 -9.87 -7.20
C PHE A 76 8.78 -8.74 -8.23
N LYS A 77 7.87 -8.76 -9.22
CA LYS A 77 7.69 -7.65 -10.18
C LYS A 77 7.29 -6.33 -9.48
N TYR A 78 6.65 -6.41 -8.31
CA TYR A 78 6.23 -5.26 -7.53
C TYR A 78 7.36 -4.66 -6.67
N LEU A 79 8.37 -5.46 -6.34
CA LEU A 79 9.43 -5.09 -5.41
C LEU A 79 10.30 -3.93 -5.92
N PRO A 80 10.75 -3.88 -7.20
CA PRO A 80 11.51 -2.75 -7.70
C PRO A 80 10.75 -1.42 -7.62
N ALA A 81 9.47 -1.39 -8.00
CA ALA A 81 8.65 -0.18 -7.93
C ALA A 81 8.42 0.27 -6.48
N PHE A 82 8.25 -0.69 -5.56
CA PHE A 82 8.17 -0.40 -4.14
C PHE A 82 9.48 0.22 -3.60
N ILE A 83 10.63 -0.38 -3.91
CA ILE A 83 11.95 0.13 -3.46
C ILE A 83 12.19 1.53 -4.02
N LEU A 84 11.97 1.73 -5.33
CA LEU A 84 12.09 3.06 -5.96
C LEU A 84 11.21 4.09 -5.26
N SER A 85 9.93 3.77 -5.06
CA SER A 85 8.97 4.69 -4.45
C SER A 85 9.33 5.01 -3.01
N PHE A 86 9.74 3.99 -2.25
CA PHE A 86 10.14 4.15 -0.85
C PHE A 86 11.40 5.01 -0.70
N THR A 87 12.43 4.75 -1.51
CA THR A 87 13.65 5.56 -1.52
C THR A 87 13.35 7.00 -1.92
N ALA A 88 12.53 7.19 -2.95
CA ALA A 88 12.09 8.52 -3.38
C ALA A 88 11.34 9.26 -2.27
N PHE A 89 10.40 8.59 -1.59
CA PHE A 89 9.67 9.18 -0.45
C PHE A 89 10.59 9.60 0.69
N SER A 90 11.54 8.74 1.03
CA SER A 90 12.49 8.98 2.13
C SER A 90 13.43 10.14 1.83
N ALA A 91 13.84 10.32 0.56
CA ALA A 91 14.79 11.34 0.13
C ALA A 91 14.14 12.69 -0.21
N MET A 92 12.93 12.69 -0.79
CA MET A 92 12.27 13.89 -1.33
C MET A 92 12.03 14.97 -0.26
N GLY A 93 11.49 14.59 0.90
CA GLY A 93 11.18 15.53 1.97
C GLY A 93 12.42 16.28 2.47
N PRO A 94 13.46 15.59 2.97
CA PRO A 94 14.71 16.22 3.37
C PRO A 94 15.35 17.08 2.28
N ALA A 95 15.30 16.63 1.02
CA ALA A 95 15.84 17.37 -0.11
C ALA A 95 15.08 18.69 -0.39
N ILE A 96 13.74 18.69 -0.31
CA ILE A 96 12.91 19.91 -0.41
C ILE A 96 13.26 20.90 0.71
N ARG A 97 13.59 20.40 1.90
CA ARG A 97 14.02 21.23 3.03
C ARG A 97 15.47 21.70 2.93
N GLY A 98 16.22 21.25 1.93
CA GLY A 98 17.63 21.58 1.74
C GLY A 98 18.59 20.84 2.68
N GLY A 99 18.11 19.82 3.39
CA GLY A 99 18.84 19.10 4.42
C GLY A 99 18.91 17.61 4.13
N PHE A 100 19.02 17.20 2.86
CA PHE A 100 19.23 15.79 2.55
C PHE A 100 20.62 15.36 3.01
N GLU A 101 20.65 14.32 3.84
CA GLU A 101 21.85 13.72 4.38
C GLU A 101 21.73 12.20 4.35
N LEU A 102 22.87 11.51 4.35
CA LEU A 102 22.95 10.07 4.44
C LEU A 102 23.88 9.67 5.58
N ASN A 103 23.39 8.79 6.44
CA ASN A 103 24.20 8.06 7.40
C ASN A 103 23.99 6.56 7.25
N LEU A 104 24.95 5.78 7.75
CA LEU A 104 24.97 4.32 7.58
C LEU A 104 23.78 3.63 8.26
N ILE A 105 23.32 4.18 9.39
CA ILE A 105 22.20 3.64 10.16
C ILE A 105 20.89 3.76 9.37
N GLN A 106 20.62 4.91 8.76
CA GLN A 106 19.44 5.11 7.91
C GLN A 106 19.53 4.26 6.64
N LEU A 107 20.71 4.20 6.01
CA LEU A 107 20.93 3.45 4.77
C LEU A 107 20.61 1.95 4.92
N ILE A 108 20.99 1.35 6.06
CA ILE A 108 20.74 -0.07 6.34
C ILE A 108 19.40 -0.26 7.07
N GLY A 109 19.10 0.60 8.04
CA GLY A 109 17.94 0.50 8.91
C GLY A 109 16.62 0.61 8.17
N PHE A 110 16.51 1.51 7.19
CA PHE A 110 15.28 1.64 6.40
C PHE A 110 14.92 0.37 5.61
N PRO A 111 15.83 -0.22 4.80
CA PRO A 111 15.58 -1.53 4.18
C PRO A 111 15.21 -2.63 5.18
N VAL A 112 15.88 -2.69 6.34
CA VAL A 112 15.58 -3.70 7.37
C VAL A 112 14.16 -3.53 7.91
N VAL A 113 13.76 -2.31 8.25
CA VAL A 113 12.39 -2.02 8.72
C VAL A 113 11.36 -2.38 7.65
N VAL A 114 11.63 -2.02 6.37
CA VAL A 114 10.78 -2.41 5.24
C VAL A 114 10.57 -3.92 5.18
N LEU A 115 11.65 -4.72 5.24
CA LEU A 115 11.57 -6.18 5.14
C LEU A 115 10.78 -6.78 6.30
N ILE A 116 11.03 -6.30 7.53
CA ILE A 116 10.28 -6.71 8.72
C ILE A 116 8.79 -6.38 8.55
N THR A 117 8.46 -5.15 8.16
CA THR A 117 7.08 -4.71 7.96
C THR A 117 6.37 -5.52 6.88
N LEU A 118 7.00 -5.75 5.72
CA LEU A 118 6.43 -6.58 4.64
C LEU A 118 6.16 -8.00 5.12
N PHE A 119 7.10 -8.61 5.86
CA PHE A 119 6.91 -9.93 6.44
C PHE A 119 5.73 -9.97 7.43
N LEU A 120 5.62 -8.99 8.32
CA LEU A 120 4.53 -8.91 9.28
C LEU A 120 3.16 -8.70 8.60
N TYR A 121 3.10 -7.87 7.55
CA TYR A 121 1.88 -7.71 6.75
C TYR A 121 1.51 -9.01 6.03
N TRP A 122 2.49 -9.72 5.46
CA TRP A 122 2.25 -11.03 4.86
C TRP A 122 1.67 -12.03 5.86
N VAL A 123 2.24 -12.13 7.07
CA VAL A 123 1.70 -12.98 8.15
C VAL A 123 0.28 -12.56 8.54
N MET A 124 0.03 -11.26 8.67
CA MET A 124 -1.30 -10.73 9.01
C MET A 124 -2.34 -11.11 7.96
N PHE A 125 -2.05 -10.83 6.67
CA PHE A 125 -2.96 -11.14 5.57
C PHE A 125 -3.21 -12.64 5.45
N ARG A 126 -2.18 -13.47 5.61
CA ARG A 126 -2.34 -14.93 5.56
C ARG A 126 -3.25 -15.44 6.67
N ARG A 127 -3.08 -14.96 7.91
CA ARG A 127 -3.95 -15.34 9.04
C ARG A 127 -5.35 -14.77 8.95
N MET A 128 -5.52 -13.62 8.29
CA MET A 128 -6.85 -13.08 8.00
C MET A 128 -7.55 -13.92 6.95
N ALA A 129 -6.87 -14.24 5.85
CA ALA A 129 -7.48 -14.96 4.75
C ALA A 129 -7.97 -16.35 5.15
N SER A 130 -7.25 -17.04 6.05
CA SER A 130 -7.66 -18.35 6.57
C SER A 130 -8.64 -18.29 7.74
N GLY A 131 -8.92 -17.10 8.31
CA GLY A 131 -9.71 -16.94 9.53
C GLY A 131 -10.95 -16.07 9.36
N SER A 132 -11.98 -16.29 10.17
CA SER A 132 -13.16 -15.43 10.25
C SER A 132 -12.90 -14.17 11.09
N TRP A 133 -11.89 -13.38 10.72
CA TRP A 133 -11.55 -12.18 11.47
C TRP A 133 -12.67 -11.14 11.37
N SER A 134 -13.13 -10.65 12.52
CA SER A 134 -14.08 -9.53 12.54
C SER A 134 -13.41 -8.26 12.00
N LYS A 135 -14.20 -7.38 11.38
CA LYS A 135 -13.73 -6.08 10.88
C LYS A 135 -12.98 -5.26 11.94
N LYS A 136 -13.39 -5.36 13.21
CA LYS A 136 -12.71 -4.70 14.34
C LYS A 136 -11.32 -5.27 14.61
N LYS A 137 -11.17 -6.59 14.56
CA LYS A 137 -9.88 -7.26 14.75
C LYS A 137 -8.91 -6.92 13.61
N LEU A 138 -9.40 -6.95 12.37
CA LEU A 138 -8.63 -6.52 11.20
C LEU A 138 -8.15 -5.07 11.35
N PHE A 139 -9.07 -4.15 11.63
CA PHE A 139 -8.73 -2.75 11.80
C PHE A 139 -7.71 -2.54 12.93
N GLY A 140 -7.91 -3.16 14.09
CA GLY A 140 -6.99 -3.08 15.22
C GLY A 140 -5.59 -3.60 14.90
N MET A 141 -5.48 -4.74 14.20
CA MET A 141 -4.18 -5.29 13.80
C MET A 141 -3.49 -4.44 12.73
N ALA A 142 -4.24 -3.95 11.74
CA ALA A 142 -3.70 -3.08 10.70
C ALA A 142 -3.18 -1.75 11.28
N VAL A 143 -3.94 -1.14 12.19
CA VAL A 143 -3.50 0.08 12.91
C VAL A 143 -2.31 -0.22 13.79
N GLY A 144 -2.33 -1.30 14.57
CA GLY A 144 -1.23 -1.69 15.44
C GLY A 144 0.08 -1.92 14.66
N LEU A 145 -0.01 -2.62 13.52
CA LEU A 145 1.14 -2.86 12.66
C LEU A 145 1.65 -1.60 11.97
N SER A 146 0.74 -0.70 11.57
CA SER A 146 1.10 0.62 11.02
C SER A 146 1.83 1.46 12.05
N MET A 147 1.32 1.53 13.29
CA MET A 147 1.96 2.26 14.39
C MET A 147 3.33 1.67 14.74
N LEU A 148 3.44 0.34 14.80
CA LEU A 148 4.73 -0.34 15.01
C LEU A 148 5.73 0.03 13.91
N THR A 149 5.30 0.04 12.66
CA THR A 149 6.15 0.44 11.51
C THR A 149 6.63 1.89 11.65
N ILE A 150 5.74 2.81 12.00
CA ILE A 150 6.08 4.22 12.24
C ILE A 150 7.12 4.34 13.36
N VAL A 151 6.91 3.65 14.48
CA VAL A 151 7.85 3.65 15.61
C VAL A 151 9.22 3.10 15.21
N MET A 152 9.27 2.03 14.40
CA MET A 152 10.53 1.49 13.89
C MET A 152 11.27 2.49 13.00
N PHE A 153 10.58 3.19 12.09
CA PHE A 153 11.21 4.23 11.28
C PHE A 153 11.69 5.41 12.10
N ILE A 154 10.91 5.86 13.08
CA ILE A 154 11.32 6.93 14.01
C ILE A 154 12.55 6.49 14.80
N ALA A 155 12.61 5.24 15.26
CA ALA A 155 13.77 4.71 15.97
C ALA A 155 15.02 4.75 15.10
N VAL A 156 14.94 4.29 13.83
CA VAL A 156 16.08 4.37 12.89
C VAL A 156 16.50 5.83 12.65
N LEU A 157 15.55 6.74 12.46
CA LEU A 157 15.83 8.16 12.27
C LEU A 157 16.54 8.77 13.49
N LEU A 158 15.99 8.56 14.69
CA LEU A 158 16.54 9.10 15.94
C LEU A 158 17.92 8.53 16.23
N VAL A 159 18.07 7.20 16.21
CA VAL A 159 19.36 6.54 16.45
C VAL A 159 20.38 6.98 15.40
N GLY A 160 19.98 7.06 14.12
CA GLY A 160 20.84 7.57 13.06
C GLY A 160 21.31 8.99 13.31
N SER A 161 20.40 9.90 13.69
CA SER A 161 20.73 11.31 13.93
C SER A 161 21.55 11.56 15.20
N LEU A 162 21.42 10.71 16.22
CA LEU A 162 22.06 10.90 17.53
C LEU A 162 23.42 10.19 17.65
N LEU A 163 23.59 9.04 16.99
CA LEU A 163 24.75 8.17 17.20
C LEU A 163 25.71 8.11 16.00
N MET A 164 25.32 8.64 14.83
CA MET A 164 26.12 8.51 13.62
C MET A 164 26.17 9.83 12.86
N GLU A 165 27.39 10.31 12.60
CA GLU A 165 27.57 11.47 11.73
C GLU A 165 27.20 11.13 10.27
N PRO A 166 26.55 12.06 9.54
CA PRO A 166 26.26 11.84 8.13
C PRO A 166 27.56 11.82 7.33
N PHE A 167 27.77 10.76 6.54
CA PHE A 167 28.91 10.66 5.64
C PHE A 167 28.72 11.49 4.36
N TYR A 168 27.47 11.87 4.06
CA TYR A 168 27.13 12.73 2.94
C TYR A 168 26.05 13.74 3.34
N THR A 169 26.30 15.00 3.00
CA THR A 169 25.33 16.10 3.11
C THR A 169 25.21 16.76 1.74
N ALA A 170 23.98 16.93 1.26
CA ALA A 170 23.74 17.49 -0.06
C ALA A 170 23.93 19.01 -0.06
N SER A 171 24.69 19.51 -1.03
CA SER A 171 24.73 20.95 -1.36
C SER A 171 23.39 21.41 -1.96
N ALA A 172 23.17 22.71 -2.13
CA ALA A 172 21.94 23.21 -2.75
C ALA A 172 21.68 22.62 -4.17
N PRO A 173 22.68 22.53 -5.07
CA PRO A 173 22.53 21.78 -6.32
C PRO A 173 22.25 20.28 -6.10
N GLY A 174 22.89 19.67 -5.11
CA GLY A 174 22.68 18.27 -4.75
C GLY A 174 21.24 17.98 -4.33
N ASN A 175 20.65 18.83 -3.49
CA ASN A 175 19.25 18.71 -3.07
C ASN A 175 18.29 18.80 -4.27
N ARG A 176 18.53 19.73 -5.21
CA ARG A 176 17.72 19.84 -6.45
C ARG A 176 17.82 18.58 -7.30
N PHE A 177 19.02 17.98 -7.37
CA PHE A 177 19.23 16.73 -8.09
C PHE A 177 18.49 15.56 -7.44
N VAL A 178 18.50 15.45 -6.11
CA VAL A 178 17.73 14.44 -5.36
C VAL A 178 16.23 14.59 -5.59
N ILE A 179 15.69 15.83 -5.58
CA ILE A 179 14.27 16.10 -5.88
C ILE A 179 13.91 15.58 -7.29
N LEU A 180 14.74 15.89 -8.29
CA LEU A 180 14.53 15.44 -9.66
C LEU A 180 14.55 13.91 -9.75
N LEU A 181 15.53 13.25 -9.14
CA LEU A 181 15.61 11.79 -9.12
C LEU A 181 14.41 11.14 -8.43
N SER A 182 13.96 11.69 -7.31
CA SER A 182 12.77 11.20 -6.61
C SER A 182 11.51 11.35 -7.47
N ALA A 183 11.33 12.47 -8.17
CA ALA A 183 10.22 12.67 -9.08
C ALA A 183 10.24 11.66 -10.26
N LEU A 184 11.41 11.42 -10.85
CA LEU A 184 11.58 10.40 -11.89
C LEU A 184 11.30 8.99 -11.36
N ALA A 185 11.70 8.69 -10.12
CA ALA A 185 11.47 7.40 -9.50
C ALA A 185 9.97 7.13 -9.24
N PHE A 186 9.21 8.16 -8.85
CA PHE A 186 7.75 8.06 -8.76
C PHE A 186 7.11 7.82 -10.12
N LEU A 187 7.55 8.54 -11.16
CA LEU A 187 7.07 8.35 -12.53
C LEU A 187 7.36 6.93 -13.04
N ALA A 188 8.59 6.44 -12.86
CA ALA A 188 8.98 5.10 -13.23
C ALA A 188 8.11 4.04 -12.53
N SER A 189 7.95 4.17 -11.21
CA SER A 189 7.10 3.27 -10.41
C SER A 189 5.64 3.31 -10.86
N ALA A 190 5.11 4.49 -11.20
CA ALA A 190 3.75 4.65 -11.72
C ALA A 190 3.54 3.93 -13.06
N ILE A 191 4.53 3.97 -13.94
CA ILE A 191 4.50 3.24 -15.22
C ILE A 191 4.57 1.73 -14.98
N MET A 192 5.48 1.27 -14.12
CA MET A 192 5.65 -0.15 -13.79
C MET A 192 4.38 -0.76 -13.20
N LEU A 193 3.70 -0.03 -12.32
CA LEU A 193 2.49 -0.49 -11.62
C LEU A 193 1.19 -0.03 -12.28
N ARG A 194 1.28 0.70 -13.40
CA ARG A 194 0.15 1.30 -14.13
C ARG A 194 -0.81 2.04 -13.20
N SER A 195 -0.26 2.71 -12.18
CA SER A 195 -1.04 3.33 -11.10
C SER A 195 -0.66 4.80 -10.92
N TRP A 196 -1.61 5.67 -11.24
CA TRP A 196 -1.48 7.12 -11.07
C TRP A 196 -1.37 7.55 -9.60
N ILE A 197 -1.78 6.69 -8.66
CA ILE A 197 -1.70 6.96 -7.21
C ILE A 197 -0.23 7.24 -6.80
N LEU A 198 0.72 6.56 -7.45
CA LEU A 198 2.15 6.72 -7.22
C LEU A 198 2.72 8.07 -7.69
N ILE A 199 1.92 8.87 -8.40
CA ILE A 199 2.24 10.26 -8.75
C ILE A 199 1.39 11.22 -7.92
N LEU A 200 0.08 10.97 -7.86
CA LEU A 200 -0.88 11.89 -7.25
C LEU A 200 -0.62 12.08 -5.75
N ILE A 201 -0.31 11.00 -5.02
CA ILE A 201 -0.07 11.08 -3.56
C ILE A 201 1.25 11.83 -3.26
N PRO A 202 2.41 11.46 -3.85
CA PRO A 202 3.62 12.26 -3.68
C PRO A 202 3.46 13.71 -4.12
N ALA A 203 2.78 13.97 -5.24
CA ALA A 203 2.55 15.32 -5.71
C ALA A 203 1.72 16.14 -4.70
N ALA A 204 0.63 15.56 -4.19
CA ALA A 204 -0.21 16.21 -3.18
C ALA A 204 0.55 16.48 -1.88
N LEU A 205 1.52 15.64 -1.52
CA LEU A 205 2.31 15.83 -0.32
C LEU A 205 3.44 16.86 -0.53
N PHE A 206 4.25 16.69 -1.57
CA PHE A 206 5.50 17.42 -1.73
C PHE A 206 5.37 18.73 -2.50
N LEU A 207 4.42 18.84 -3.44
CA LEU A 207 4.25 20.04 -4.24
C LEU A 207 3.79 21.23 -3.39
N PRO A 208 2.80 21.09 -2.48
CA PRO A 208 2.43 22.20 -1.60
C PRO A 208 3.57 22.60 -0.66
N GLU A 209 4.31 21.64 -0.08
CA GLU A 209 5.47 21.95 0.77
C GLU A 209 6.51 22.77 0.01
N TRP A 210 6.83 22.38 -1.23
CA TRP A 210 7.76 23.11 -2.07
C TRP A 210 7.26 24.54 -2.38
N LEU A 211 5.99 24.70 -2.77
CA LEU A 211 5.39 26.01 -3.05
C LEU A 211 5.42 26.93 -1.82
N ILE A 212 5.03 26.42 -0.66
CA ILE A 212 5.01 27.16 0.62
C ILE A 212 6.41 27.67 0.97
N ARG A 213 7.44 26.85 0.76
CA ARG A 213 8.83 27.23 1.05
C ARG A 213 9.34 28.35 0.13
N THR A 214 8.90 28.37 -1.12
CA THR A 214 9.24 29.43 -2.07
C THR A 214 8.40 30.71 -1.92
N ALA A 215 7.30 30.65 -1.18
CA ALA A 215 6.42 31.79 -0.98
C ALA A 215 7.08 32.88 -0.11
N PRO A 216 6.82 34.17 -0.38
CA PRO A 216 7.33 35.30 0.41
C PRO A 216 6.52 35.48 1.71
N TRP A 217 6.37 34.41 2.49
CA TRP A 217 5.67 34.42 3.78
C TRP A 217 6.65 34.46 4.96
N THR A 218 6.15 34.81 6.14
CA THR A 218 6.93 34.70 7.38
C THR A 218 7.23 33.24 7.70
N GLU A 219 8.36 32.99 8.36
CA GLU A 219 8.81 31.62 8.68
C GLU A 219 7.80 30.85 9.54
N ASP A 220 7.18 31.51 10.52
CA ASP A 220 6.11 30.92 11.34
C ASP A 220 4.93 30.44 10.49
N THR A 221 4.50 31.26 9.52
CA THR A 221 3.43 30.89 8.59
C THR A 221 3.83 29.72 7.71
N LYS A 222 5.07 29.71 7.20
CA LYS A 222 5.58 28.59 6.40
C LYS A 222 5.62 27.30 7.18
N LEU A 223 6.02 27.33 8.45
CA LEU A 223 6.12 26.16 9.31
C LEU A 223 4.75 25.55 9.56
N VAL A 224 3.78 26.38 9.98
CA VAL A 224 2.39 25.93 10.20
C VAL A 224 1.76 25.43 8.91
N ALA A 225 1.91 26.17 7.81
CA ALA A 225 1.35 25.77 6.51
C ALA A 225 1.96 24.46 5.99
N SER A 226 3.28 24.28 6.11
CA SER A 226 3.96 23.04 5.71
C SER A 226 3.54 21.84 6.55
N ALA A 227 3.11 22.04 7.80
CA ALA A 227 2.63 20.97 8.66
C ALA A 227 1.20 20.52 8.35
N ILE A 228 0.37 21.36 7.70
CA ILE A 228 -1.07 21.11 7.53
C ILE A 228 -1.45 20.91 6.06
N VAL A 229 -1.03 21.82 5.19
CA VAL A 229 -1.48 21.92 3.79
C VAL A 229 -1.16 20.65 2.99
N PRO A 230 0.04 20.04 3.06
CA PRO A 230 0.35 18.77 2.41
C PRO A 230 -0.63 17.64 2.75
N PHE A 231 -0.98 17.49 4.03
CA PHE A 231 -1.89 16.42 4.46
C PHE A 231 -3.32 16.68 4.01
N LEU A 232 -3.79 17.93 4.06
CA LEU A 232 -5.09 18.31 3.51
C LEU A 232 -5.17 18.02 2.01
N ALA A 233 -4.12 18.33 1.25
CA ALA A 233 -4.05 18.02 -0.17
C ALA A 233 -4.15 16.51 -0.44
N VAL A 234 -3.46 15.67 0.36
CA VAL A 234 -3.58 14.21 0.29
C VAL A 234 -5.00 13.75 0.59
N PHE A 235 -5.66 14.28 1.62
CA PHE A 235 -7.05 13.94 1.93
C PHE A 235 -8.02 14.30 0.79
N ILE A 236 -7.82 15.46 0.15
CA ILE A 236 -8.62 15.90 -1.00
C ILE A 236 -8.43 14.94 -2.18
N VAL A 237 -7.18 14.55 -2.48
CA VAL A 237 -6.89 13.60 -3.56
C VAL A 237 -7.53 12.24 -3.30
N ILE A 238 -7.35 11.70 -2.10
CA ILE A 238 -7.93 10.40 -1.72
C ILE A 238 -9.47 10.46 -1.76
N GLY A 239 -10.07 11.52 -1.23
CA GLY A 239 -11.52 11.74 -1.29
C GLY A 239 -12.04 11.86 -2.73
N GLY A 240 -11.29 12.54 -3.61
CA GLY A 240 -11.59 12.65 -5.03
C GLY A 240 -11.56 11.31 -5.75
N ILE A 241 -10.53 10.50 -5.51
CA ILE A 241 -10.41 9.14 -6.08
C ILE A 241 -11.61 8.28 -5.64
N MET A 242 -11.92 8.26 -4.35
CA MET A 242 -13.06 7.51 -3.82
C MET A 242 -14.39 7.97 -4.42
N ALA A 243 -14.58 9.28 -4.61
CA ALA A 243 -15.80 9.80 -5.21
C ALA A 243 -15.96 9.37 -6.69
N VAL A 244 -14.86 9.31 -7.44
CA VAL A 244 -14.86 8.83 -8.83
C VAL A 244 -15.17 7.34 -8.89
N GLU A 245 -14.56 6.52 -8.02
CA GLU A 245 -14.84 5.09 -7.94
C GLU A 245 -16.30 4.82 -7.58
N ARG A 246 -16.83 5.51 -6.57
CA ARG A 246 -18.23 5.38 -6.17
C ARG A 246 -19.19 5.72 -7.32
N ARG A 247 -18.87 6.74 -8.13
CA ARG A 247 -19.68 7.08 -9.32
C ARG A 247 -19.61 6.02 -10.40
N ARG A 248 -18.44 5.39 -10.62
CA ARG A 248 -18.28 4.28 -11.57
C ARG A 248 -19.08 3.06 -11.14
N ASP A 249 -19.09 2.74 -9.85
CA ASP A 249 -19.89 1.64 -9.31
C ASP A 249 -21.39 1.88 -9.45
N ILE A 250 -21.86 3.12 -9.21
CA ILE A 250 -23.27 3.48 -9.42
C ILE A 250 -23.66 3.29 -10.89
N LYS A 251 -22.82 3.74 -11.83
CA LYS A 251 -23.09 3.56 -13.27
C LYS A 251 -23.11 2.08 -13.68
N ARG A 252 -22.20 1.26 -13.15
CA ARG A 252 -22.18 -0.20 -13.38
C ARG A 252 -23.38 -0.93 -12.78
N ARG A 253 -24.01 -0.36 -11.75
CA ARG A 253 -25.24 -0.92 -11.14
C ARG A 253 -26.52 -0.48 -11.85
N ALA A 254 -26.46 0.55 -12.69
CA ALA A 254 -27.60 1.10 -13.41
C ALA A 254 -27.70 0.61 -14.87
N ALA A 255 -26.65 -0.01 -15.39
CA ALA A 255 -26.60 -0.73 -16.67
C ALA A 255 -26.79 -2.23 -16.44
#